data_AF-A0A7S0QUM9-F1
#
_entry.id   AF-A0A7S0QUM9-F1
#
_cell.length_a   1.000
_cell.length_b   1.000
_cell.length_c   1.000
_cell.angle_alpha   90.00
_cell.angle_beta   90.00
_cell.angle_gamma   90.00
#
_symmetry.space_group_name_H-M   'P 1'
#
loop_
_entity.id
_entity.type
_entity.pdbx_description
1 polymer ?
#
loop_
_entity_poly.entity_id
_entity_poly.type
_entity_poly.pdbx_seq_one_letter_code
_entity_poly.pdbx_strand_id
1 'polypeptide(L)'
;NVQRYGPDAYLHTGLYTFLTGPADNRAPVEARFSYMWRKIDGAWKIVHHHSSALPKAPGAAVEEAESEDMYPIAQANFKSWNDALQTQDYEKVADLYAKKDLSFLPTVSPKFIQDGESAKEYFMDFLKKLPFGTITSDNVQRYGSDAYLHTGLYTFLTGPADNRAPVE
;
A
#
# COMPACT_ATOMS: atom_id res chain seq x y z
N ASN A 1 11.51 6.82 -3.73
CA ASN A 1 10.67 7.50 -4.74
C ASN A 1 9.91 8.63 -4.03
N VAL A 2 9.86 9.82 -4.62
CA VAL A 2 9.18 10.99 -4.04
C VAL A 2 8.10 11.48 -4.99
N GLN A 3 6.84 11.50 -4.54
CA GLN A 3 5.69 12.04 -5.26
C GLN A 3 5.21 13.30 -4.53
N ARG A 4 5.11 14.44 -5.23
CA ARG A 4 4.71 15.73 -4.63
C ARG A 4 3.21 15.99 -4.80
N TYR A 5 2.58 16.49 -3.74
CA TYR A 5 1.17 16.87 -3.69
C TYR A 5 1.08 18.34 -3.27
N GLY A 6 1.41 19.24 -4.20
CA GLY A 6 1.54 20.67 -3.93
C GLY A 6 2.89 21.06 -3.29
N PRO A 7 3.06 22.33 -2.87
CA PRO A 7 4.32 22.84 -2.34
C PRO A 7 4.64 22.33 -0.93
N ASP A 8 3.62 21.90 -0.19
CA ASP A 8 3.72 21.64 1.25
C ASP A 8 3.43 20.18 1.61
N ALA A 9 3.37 19.26 0.63
CA ALA A 9 3.18 17.85 0.92
C ALA A 9 3.86 16.93 -0.11
N TYR A 10 4.41 15.80 0.35
CA TYR A 10 4.97 14.77 -0.52
C TYR A 10 4.94 13.38 0.14
N LEU A 11 4.71 12.35 -0.68
CA LEU A 11 4.87 10.96 -0.31
C LEU A 11 6.29 10.49 -0.65
N HIS A 12 6.97 9.89 0.32
CA HIS A 12 8.27 9.28 0.17
C HIS A 12 8.19 7.79 0.50
N THR A 13 8.48 6.97 -0.50
CA THR A 13 8.36 5.51 -0.43
C THR A 13 9.68 4.85 -0.80
N GLY A 14 9.98 3.71 -0.20
CA GLY A 14 11.18 2.97 -0.53
C GLY A 14 11.44 1.76 0.35
N LEU A 15 12.66 1.25 0.23
CA LEU A 15 13.22 0.20 1.06
C LEU A 15 14.27 0.81 1.98
N TYR A 16 14.36 0.32 3.21
CA TYR A 16 15.44 0.63 4.12
C TYR A 16 15.89 -0.62 4.88
N THR A 17 17.02 -0.51 5.56
CA THR A 17 17.50 -1.53 6.49
C THR A 17 17.66 -0.87 7.84
N PHE A 18 16.97 -1.38 8.86
CA PHE A 18 17.19 -0.97 10.24
C PHE A 18 17.98 -2.05 10.98
N LEU A 19 18.74 -1.62 11.97
CA LEU A 19 19.56 -2.50 12.80
C LEU A 19 18.85 -2.74 14.14
N THR A 20 18.39 -3.98 14.38
CA THR A 20 17.72 -4.40 15.62
C THR A 20 18.66 -5.17 16.54
N GLY A 21 18.40 -5.17 17.85
CA GLY A 21 19.24 -5.86 18.84
C GLY A 21 20.09 -4.89 19.67
N PRO A 22 20.79 -5.42 20.69
CA PRO A 22 21.63 -4.62 21.58
C PRO A 22 22.82 -4.02 20.81
N ALA A 23 23.40 -2.94 21.34
CA ALA A 23 24.37 -2.11 20.62
C ALA A 23 25.61 -2.88 20.13
N ASP A 24 26.00 -3.92 20.85
CA ASP A 24 27.12 -4.82 20.57
C ASP A 24 26.76 -6.00 19.64
N ASN A 25 25.47 -6.23 19.36
CA ASN A 25 25.01 -7.33 18.52
C ASN A 25 23.77 -6.96 17.71
N ARG A 26 23.93 -5.99 16.82
CA ARG A 26 22.87 -5.53 15.92
C ARG A 26 22.73 -6.43 14.69
N ALA A 27 21.50 -6.84 14.39
CA ALA A 27 21.12 -7.59 13.19
C ALA A 27 20.34 -6.69 12.20
N PRO A 28 20.64 -6.76 10.89
CA PRO A 28 19.91 -6.01 9.87
C PRO A 28 18.52 -6.61 9.64
N VAL A 29 17.54 -5.73 9.46
CA VAL A 29 16.18 -6.08 9.05
C VAL A 29 15.81 -5.20 7.87
N GLU A 30 15.61 -5.84 6.72
CA GLU A 30 15.13 -5.18 5.51
C GLU A 30 13.62 -4.93 5.60
N ALA A 31 13.21 -3.75 5.18
CA ALA A 31 11.83 -3.32 5.33
C ALA A 31 11.44 -2.28 4.28
N ARG A 32 10.13 -2.20 4.08
CA ARG A 32 9.45 -1.22 3.24
C ARG A 32 9.01 -0.06 4.10
N PHE A 33 9.08 1.15 3.56
CA PHE A 33 8.53 2.33 4.20
C PHE A 33 7.72 3.19 3.24
N SER A 34 6.76 3.90 3.81
CA SER A 34 6.07 5.04 3.21
C SER A 34 5.93 6.13 4.27
N TYR A 35 6.38 7.33 3.95
CA TYR A 35 6.15 8.54 4.72
C TYR A 35 5.31 9.50 3.90
N MET A 36 4.22 9.99 4.46
CA MET A 36 3.59 11.21 3.97
C MET A 36 4.08 12.37 4.81
N TRP A 37 4.73 13.33 4.16
CA TRP A 37 5.23 14.55 4.80
C TRP A 37 4.31 15.71 4.47
N ARG A 38 4.08 16.56 5.47
CA ARG A 38 3.37 17.83 5.30
C ARG A 38 4.12 18.95 6.02
N LYS A 39 4.13 20.15 5.45
CA LYS A 39 4.62 21.34 6.12
C LYS A 39 3.54 21.88 7.07
N ILE A 40 3.84 21.91 8.36
CA ILE A 40 2.97 22.41 9.43
C ILE A 40 3.78 23.44 10.22
N ASP A 41 3.26 24.66 10.31
CA ASP A 41 3.92 25.79 10.97
C ASP A 41 5.36 26.02 10.47
N GLY A 42 5.54 25.90 9.15
CA GLY A 42 6.84 26.09 8.49
C GLY A 42 7.80 24.90 8.58
N ALA A 43 7.49 23.86 9.36
CA ALA A 43 8.33 22.69 9.54
C ALA A 43 7.75 21.44 8.86
N TRP A 44 8.62 20.60 8.30
CA TRP A 44 8.21 19.30 7.76
C TRP A 44 7.87 18.33 8.90
N LYS A 45 6.67 17.75 8.85
CA LYS A 45 6.16 16.76 9.79
C LYS A 45 5.72 15.51 9.04
N ILE A 46 5.93 14.35 9.65
CA ILE A 46 5.36 13.09 9.17
C ILE A 46 3.90 13.06 9.61
N VAL A 47 2.99 12.94 8.65
CA VAL A 47 1.53 12.86 8.89
C VAL A 47 0.97 11.47 8.60
N HIS A 48 1.74 10.61 7.92
CA HIS A 48 1.51 9.18 7.85
C HIS A 48 2.85 8.45 7.76
N HIS A 49 2.96 7.32 8.46
CA HIS A 49 4.10 6.42 8.40
C HIS A 49 3.58 4.99 8.30
N HIS A 50 3.88 4.31 7.20
CA HIS A 50 3.75 2.87 7.10
C HIS A 50 5.15 2.24 7.07
N SER A 51 5.44 1.34 8.01
CA SER A 51 6.65 0.55 8.05
C SER A 51 6.29 -0.92 8.19
N SER A 52 6.84 -1.75 7.30
CA SER A 52 6.65 -3.19 7.36
C SER A 52 7.97 -3.88 7.02
N ALA A 53 8.40 -4.77 7.90
CA ALA A 53 9.46 -5.72 7.55
C ALA A 53 9.07 -6.52 6.30
N LEU A 54 10.07 -6.98 5.53
CA LEU A 54 9.82 -8.08 4.60
C LEU A 54 9.27 -9.28 5.40
N PRO A 55 8.31 -10.05 4.88
CA PRO A 55 7.36 -10.76 5.73
C PRO A 55 8.01 -11.85 6.59
N LYS A 56 7.70 -11.82 7.90
CA LYS A 56 7.34 -13.00 8.70
C LYS A 56 6.17 -12.61 9.61
N ALA A 57 4.97 -13.04 9.21
CA ALA A 57 3.65 -12.98 9.86
C ALA A 57 3.10 -11.58 10.25
N PRO A 58 1.76 -11.39 10.24
CA PRO A 58 1.14 -10.06 10.40
C PRO A 58 0.95 -9.66 11.87
N GLY A 59 1.21 -8.38 12.18
CA GLY A 59 0.92 -7.71 13.45
C GLY A 59 -0.13 -6.61 13.31
N ALA A 60 -0.69 -6.20 14.46
CA ALA A 60 -2.02 -5.61 14.69
C ALA A 60 -2.27 -4.15 14.23
N ALA A 61 -3.55 -3.76 14.34
CA ALA A 61 -4.17 -2.50 13.92
C ALA A 61 -3.89 -1.30 14.85
N VAL A 62 -3.99 -0.10 14.28
CA VAL A 62 -4.08 1.18 14.98
C VAL A 62 -5.13 2.05 14.30
N GLU A 63 -5.99 2.71 15.09
CA GLU A 63 -7.00 3.67 14.64
C GLU A 63 -6.42 5.08 14.55
N GLU A 64 -6.67 5.81 13.47
CA GLU A 64 -6.32 7.23 13.32
C GLU A 64 -7.35 8.02 12.48
N ALA A 65 -7.37 9.33 12.71
CA ALA A 65 -8.47 10.28 12.49
C ALA A 65 -8.98 10.51 11.05
N GLU A 66 -10.27 10.83 10.99
CA GLU A 66 -11.20 10.78 9.85
C GLU A 66 -11.21 12.03 8.95
N SER A 67 -11.37 11.84 7.64
CA SER A 67 -12.03 12.81 6.76
C SER A 67 -13.29 12.19 6.15
N GLU A 68 -14.46 12.47 6.74
CA GLU A 68 -15.75 11.84 6.40
C GLU A 68 -16.15 11.98 4.92
N ASP A 69 -15.69 13.01 4.20
CA ASP A 69 -16.13 13.29 2.81
C ASP A 69 -15.57 12.33 1.77
N MET A 70 -14.39 11.76 2.00
CA MET A 70 -13.70 10.91 1.02
C MET A 70 -13.92 9.40 1.20
N TYR A 71 -14.48 8.97 2.34
CA TYR A 71 -14.69 7.54 2.64
C TYR A 71 -15.51 6.80 1.57
N PRO A 72 -16.66 7.31 1.10
CA PRO A 72 -17.43 6.62 0.06
C PRO A 72 -16.65 6.42 -1.24
N ILE A 73 -15.84 7.41 -1.62
CA ILE A 73 -14.99 7.35 -2.82
C ILE A 73 -13.87 6.33 -2.62
N ALA A 74 -13.22 6.34 -1.45
CA ALA A 74 -12.16 5.41 -1.11
C ALA A 74 -12.66 3.95 -1.12
N GLN A 75 -13.81 3.68 -0.51
CA GLN A 75 -14.44 2.36 -0.50
C GLN A 75 -14.86 1.90 -1.91
N ALA A 76 -15.41 2.80 -2.74
CA ALA A 76 -15.76 2.49 -4.13
C ALA A 76 -14.52 2.17 -4.98
N ASN A 77 -13.42 2.90 -4.79
CA ASN A 77 -12.16 2.64 -5.48
C ASN A 77 -11.52 1.32 -5.02
N PHE A 78 -11.52 1.01 -3.72
CA PHE A 78 -11.09 -0.30 -3.22
C PHE A 78 -11.95 -1.43 -3.80
N LYS A 79 -13.28 -1.26 -3.83
CA LYS A 79 -14.19 -2.25 -4.43
C LYS A 79 -13.86 -2.47 -5.91
N SER A 80 -13.67 -1.40 -6.68
CA SER A 80 -13.33 -1.48 -8.10
C SER A 80 -12.02 -2.22 -8.33
N TRP A 81 -11.02 -1.97 -7.48
CA TRP A 81 -9.76 -2.71 -7.49
C TRP A 81 -9.93 -4.20 -7.15
N ASN A 82 -10.68 -4.52 -6.09
CA ASN A 82 -10.92 -5.89 -5.67
C ASN A 82 -11.77 -6.68 -6.69
N ASP A 83 -12.75 -6.02 -7.32
CA ASP A 83 -13.56 -6.57 -8.42
C ASP A 83 -12.67 -6.86 -9.64
N ALA A 84 -11.73 -5.97 -9.98
CA ALA A 84 -10.79 -6.19 -11.07
C ALA A 84 -9.94 -7.46 -10.84
N LEU A 85 -9.51 -7.74 -9.60
CA LEU A 85 -8.82 -8.99 -9.27
C LEU A 85 -9.66 -10.22 -9.60
N GLN A 86 -10.98 -10.15 -9.40
CA GLN A 86 -11.89 -11.29 -9.65
C GLN A 86 -12.06 -11.59 -11.14
N THR A 87 -11.73 -10.64 -12.02
CA THR A 87 -11.83 -10.87 -13.47
C THR A 87 -10.74 -11.81 -14.01
N GLN A 88 -9.69 -12.07 -13.21
CA GLN A 88 -8.48 -12.77 -13.63
C GLN A 88 -7.76 -12.15 -14.84
N ASP A 89 -8.11 -10.91 -15.18
CA ASP A 89 -7.55 -10.14 -16.29
C ASP A 89 -6.50 -9.17 -15.73
N TYR A 90 -5.22 -9.54 -15.87
CA TYR A 90 -4.11 -8.74 -15.36
C TYR A 90 -3.99 -7.37 -16.05
N GLU A 91 -4.54 -7.20 -17.27
CA GLU A 91 -4.54 -5.90 -17.96
C GLU A 91 -5.53 -4.96 -17.29
N LYS A 92 -6.74 -5.45 -16.99
CA LYS A 92 -7.75 -4.67 -16.24
C LYS A 92 -7.25 -4.25 -14.86
N VAL A 93 -6.53 -5.12 -14.16
CA VAL A 93 -5.94 -4.75 -12.86
C VAL A 93 -4.85 -3.70 -13.04
N ALA A 94 -3.94 -3.89 -14.00
CA ALA A 94 -2.84 -2.96 -14.28
C ALA A 94 -3.31 -1.59 -14.82
N ASP A 95 -4.50 -1.50 -15.40
CA ASP A 95 -5.10 -0.23 -15.83
C ASP A 95 -5.52 0.69 -14.68
N LEU A 96 -5.67 0.14 -13.47
CA LEU A 96 -5.89 0.94 -12.26
C LEU A 96 -4.59 1.60 -11.73
N TYR A 97 -3.43 1.20 -12.26
CA TYR A 97 -2.13 1.71 -11.82
C TYR A 97 -1.63 2.80 -12.77
N ALA A 98 -1.01 3.83 -12.18
CA ALA A 98 -0.35 4.88 -12.95
C ALA A 98 0.73 4.28 -13.87
N LYS A 99 0.73 4.68 -15.15
CA LYS A 99 1.68 4.15 -16.13
C LYS A 99 3.11 4.61 -15.90
N LYS A 100 3.28 5.77 -15.25
CA LYS A 100 4.57 6.38 -14.87
C LYS A 100 4.49 6.92 -13.45
N ASP A 101 5.65 7.16 -12.84
CA ASP A 101 5.79 7.70 -11.48
C ASP A 101 5.05 6.88 -10.42
N LEU A 102 4.79 5.59 -10.69
CA LEU A 102 4.15 4.69 -9.76
C LEU A 102 5.11 4.41 -8.59
N SER A 103 4.53 4.19 -7.42
CA SER A 103 5.25 3.62 -6.29
C SER A 103 4.45 2.46 -5.75
N PHE A 104 4.92 1.25 -6.03
CA PHE A 104 4.24 0.03 -5.63
C PHE A 104 5.23 -0.95 -5.00
N LEU A 105 5.00 -1.24 -3.72
CA LEU A 105 5.78 -2.16 -2.90
C LEU A 105 4.91 -3.40 -2.56
N PRO A 106 4.81 -4.38 -3.47
CA PRO A 106 3.90 -5.52 -3.33
C PRO A 106 4.23 -6.44 -2.16
N THR A 107 3.22 -7.10 -1.60
CA THR A 107 3.34 -7.99 -0.43
C THR A 107 4.31 -9.16 -0.67
N VAL A 108 4.15 -9.84 -1.81
CA VAL A 108 4.84 -11.11 -2.14
C VAL A 108 5.98 -10.95 -3.15
N SER A 109 6.52 -9.75 -3.33
CA SER A 109 7.69 -9.52 -4.18
C SER A 109 8.62 -8.46 -3.57
N PRO A 110 9.95 -8.66 -3.63
CA PRO A 110 10.92 -7.65 -3.18
C PRO A 110 11.12 -6.54 -4.22
N LYS A 111 10.58 -6.68 -5.45
CA LYS A 111 10.74 -5.70 -6.53
C LYS A 111 9.99 -4.42 -6.17
N PHE A 112 10.70 -3.29 -6.16
CA PHE A 112 10.06 -1.98 -6.13
C PHE A 112 9.53 -1.65 -7.53
N ILE A 113 8.21 -1.69 -7.70
CA ILE A 113 7.53 -1.46 -8.99
C ILE A 113 7.28 0.04 -9.17
N GLN A 114 7.69 0.60 -10.31
CA GLN A 114 7.68 2.04 -10.58
C GLN A 114 6.91 2.46 -11.83
N ASP A 115 6.30 1.50 -12.52
CA ASP A 115 5.54 1.73 -13.75
C ASP A 115 4.42 0.67 -13.91
N GLY A 116 3.46 0.98 -14.79
CA GLY A 116 2.29 0.14 -15.01
C GLY A 116 2.60 -1.18 -15.72
N GLU A 117 3.69 -1.27 -16.48
CA GLU A 117 4.08 -2.51 -17.18
C GLU A 117 4.63 -3.53 -16.18
N SER A 118 5.53 -3.09 -15.29
CA SER A 118 6.02 -3.88 -14.17
C SER A 118 4.90 -4.26 -13.18
N ALA A 119 3.87 -3.42 -13.02
CA ALA A 119 2.69 -3.77 -12.23
C ALA A 119 1.90 -4.90 -12.90
N LYS A 120 1.71 -4.84 -14.22
CA LYS A 120 1.06 -5.90 -15.01
C LYS A 120 1.78 -7.24 -14.83
N GLU A 121 3.11 -7.26 -14.97
CA GLU A 121 3.94 -8.46 -14.74
C GLU A 121 3.69 -9.07 -13.37
N TYR A 122 3.61 -8.25 -12.31
CA TYR A 122 3.30 -8.73 -10.97
C TYR A 122 1.93 -9.41 -10.88
N PHE A 123 0.91 -8.83 -11.52
CA PHE A 123 -0.45 -9.37 -11.48
C PHE A 123 -0.62 -10.66 -12.29
N MET A 124 0.21 -10.91 -13.31
CA MET A 124 0.22 -12.19 -14.03
C MET A 124 0.43 -13.40 -13.09
N ASP A 125 1.25 -13.24 -12.06
CA ASP A 125 1.48 -14.29 -11.06
C ASP A 125 0.51 -14.18 -9.87
N PHE A 126 0.23 -12.97 -9.40
CA PHE A 126 -0.63 -12.78 -8.23
C PHE A 126 -2.06 -13.29 -8.44
N LEU A 127 -2.62 -13.10 -9.64
CA LEU A 127 -4.00 -13.52 -9.95
C LEU A 127 -4.17 -15.05 -10.04
N LYS A 128 -3.09 -15.81 -10.24
CA LYS A 128 -3.12 -17.28 -10.17
C LYS A 128 -3.54 -17.79 -8.78
N LYS A 129 -3.36 -16.96 -7.75
CA LYS A 129 -3.75 -17.27 -6.37
C LYS A 129 -5.23 -17.00 -6.08
N LEU A 130 -6.01 -16.47 -7.04
CA LEU A 130 -7.41 -16.08 -6.85
C LEU A 130 -7.61 -15.17 -5.60
N PRO A 131 -6.90 -14.03 -5.54
CA PRO A 131 -6.88 -13.19 -4.35
C PRO A 131 -8.23 -12.47 -4.15
N PHE A 132 -8.59 -12.27 -2.88
CA PHE A 132 -9.71 -11.41 -2.49
C PHE A 132 -9.38 -10.65 -1.20
N GLY A 133 -9.46 -9.33 -1.26
CA GLY A 133 -9.19 -8.44 -0.13
C GLY A 133 -10.46 -8.09 0.64
N THR A 134 -10.35 -7.93 1.96
CA THR A 134 -11.38 -7.32 2.81
C THR A 134 -10.72 -6.32 3.74
N ILE A 135 -11.12 -5.05 3.67
CA ILE A 135 -10.67 -4.02 4.63
C ILE A 135 -11.19 -4.40 6.01
N THR A 136 -10.32 -4.41 7.00
CA THR A 136 -10.65 -4.67 8.41
C THR A 136 -10.58 -3.40 9.27
N SER A 137 -9.83 -2.40 8.82
CA SER A 137 -9.77 -1.05 9.38
C SER A 137 -9.17 -0.14 8.32
N ASP A 138 -9.69 1.07 8.16
CA ASP A 138 -9.15 2.05 7.24
C ASP A 138 -9.15 3.46 7.80
N ASN A 139 -8.31 4.28 7.19
CA ASN A 139 -8.28 5.73 7.34
C ASN A 139 -8.16 6.37 5.95
N VAL A 140 -8.82 7.52 5.77
CA VAL A 140 -8.76 8.32 4.55
C VAL A 140 -8.30 9.72 4.91
N GLN A 141 -7.24 10.17 4.25
CA GLN A 141 -6.68 11.51 4.41
C GLN A 141 -6.61 12.22 3.06
N ARG A 142 -7.25 13.38 2.95
CA ARG A 142 -7.22 14.19 1.74
C ARG A 142 -5.93 15.00 1.62
N TYR A 143 -5.38 15.05 0.41
CA TYR A 143 -4.18 15.82 0.06
C TYR A 143 -4.47 16.71 -1.16
N GLY A 144 -4.74 17.99 -0.91
CA GLY A 144 -5.12 18.92 -1.96
C GLY A 144 -6.51 18.63 -2.53
N SER A 145 -6.74 19.07 -3.77
CA SER A 145 -8.03 18.90 -4.44
C SER A 145 -8.16 17.58 -5.19
N ASP A 146 -7.05 16.92 -5.50
CA ASP A 146 -6.92 15.88 -6.52
C ASP A 146 -6.32 14.57 -6.01
N ALA A 147 -5.90 14.51 -4.74
CA ALA A 147 -5.37 13.30 -4.14
C ALA A 147 -5.96 13.02 -2.76
N TYR A 148 -6.01 11.74 -2.42
CA TYR A 148 -6.25 11.25 -1.08
C TYR A 148 -5.39 10.00 -0.84
N LEU A 149 -5.13 9.71 0.42
CA LEU A 149 -4.44 8.53 0.88
C LEU A 149 -5.43 7.65 1.63
N HIS A 150 -5.59 6.40 1.19
CA HIS A 150 -6.41 5.38 1.86
C HIS A 150 -5.49 4.31 2.41
N THR A 151 -5.40 4.26 3.73
CA THR A 151 -4.48 3.39 4.48
C THR A 151 -5.25 2.58 5.50
N GLY A 152 -4.61 1.57 6.07
CA GLY A 152 -5.22 0.72 7.09
C GLY A 152 -4.78 -0.72 6.94
N LEU A 153 -5.65 -1.63 7.36
CA LEU A 153 -5.47 -3.05 7.28
C LEU A 153 -6.51 -3.70 6.38
N TYR A 154 -6.07 -4.72 5.65
CA TYR A 154 -6.95 -5.66 5.00
C TYR A 154 -6.49 -7.09 5.30
N THR A 155 -7.39 -8.04 5.12
CA THR A 155 -7.07 -9.46 5.03
C THR A 155 -7.15 -9.89 3.58
N PHE A 156 -6.13 -10.60 3.09
CA PHE A 156 -6.22 -11.33 1.83
C PHE A 156 -6.54 -12.80 2.09
N LEU A 157 -7.51 -13.28 1.35
CA LEU A 157 -7.73 -14.70 1.14
C LEU A 157 -7.37 -15.05 -0.31
N THR A 158 -7.07 -16.33 -0.55
CA THR A 158 -6.72 -16.91 -1.84
C THR A 158 -7.50 -18.20 -2.06
N GLY A 159 -7.75 -18.55 -3.32
CA GLY A 159 -8.51 -19.73 -3.72
C GLY A 159 -9.90 -19.41 -4.29
N PRO A 160 -10.61 -20.43 -4.80
CA PRO A 160 -11.96 -20.30 -5.34
C PRO A 160 -12.93 -19.66 -4.34
N ALA A 161 -13.98 -18.99 -4.83
CA ALA A 161 -14.91 -18.25 -3.99
C ALA A 161 -15.59 -19.10 -2.90
N ASP A 162 -15.77 -20.39 -3.15
CA ASP A 162 -16.35 -21.39 -2.24
C ASP A 162 -15.33 -22.07 -1.31
N ASN A 163 -14.03 -21.81 -1.49
CA ASN A 163 -12.96 -22.43 -0.69
C ASN A 163 -11.73 -21.51 -0.54
N ARG A 164 -11.95 -20.31 0.01
CA ARG A 164 -10.88 -19.33 0.25
C ARG A 164 -10.11 -19.62 1.54
N ALA A 165 -8.79 -19.44 1.51
CA ALA A 165 -7.88 -19.57 2.67
C ALA A 165 -6.98 -18.34 2.81
N PRO A 166 -6.45 -18.02 4.01
CA PRO A 166 -5.49 -16.92 4.20
C PRO A 166 -4.26 -17.05 3.28
N VAL A 167 -3.68 -15.91 2.87
CA VAL A 167 -2.41 -15.89 2.13
C VAL A 167 -1.29 -16.45 2.99
N GLU A 168 -0.68 -17.55 2.54
CA GLU A 168 0.61 -18.06 3.03
C GLU A 168 1.81 -17.30 2.43
#